data_AF-U6Q2I9-F1
#
_entry.id   AF-U6Q2I9-F1
#
_cell.length_a   1.000
_cell.length_b   1.000
_cell.length_c   1.000
_cell.angle_alpha   90.00
_cell.angle_beta   90.00
_cell.angle_gamma   90.00
#
_symmetry.space_group_name_H-M   'P 1'
#
loop_
_entity.id
_entity.type
_entity.pdbx_description
1 polymer ?
#
loop_
_entity_poly.entity_id
_entity_poly.type
_entity_poly.pdbx_seq_one_letter_code
_entity_poly.pdbx_strand_id
1 'polypeptide(L)'
;MLNFDDCDYLENLTQNCVKLPFPHSDLMPNKKTHWGKKSKIAEKAKYDAWLLSKKLHGRTGKYGLACIFLMPDNVNRDTDNLVAAMKPAFDGMAEAMRVNDAKFRGQFALKLYRRDYPKNINAGVLVFVLSSEQETFEYLAAYFDLINRLPEFQAA
;
A
#
# COMPACT_ATOMS: atom_id res chain seq x y z
N MET A 1 15.05 -12.89 -4.91
CA MET A 1 14.16 -12.13 -4.00
C MET A 1 14.57 -10.68 -4.13
N LEU A 2 13.64 -9.72 -4.22
CA LEU A 2 14.05 -8.33 -3.96
C LEU A 2 14.38 -8.30 -2.47
N ASN A 3 15.66 -8.39 -2.13
CA ASN A 3 16.12 -8.17 -0.78
C ASN A 3 16.11 -6.66 -0.58
N PHE A 4 15.10 -6.18 0.12
CA PHE A 4 14.95 -4.78 0.50
C PHE A 4 15.98 -4.37 1.58
N ASP A 5 16.82 -5.29 2.02
CA ASP A 5 17.74 -5.14 3.15
C ASP A 5 19.12 -4.58 2.76
N ASP A 6 19.46 -4.51 1.46
CA ASP A 6 20.82 -4.15 1.00
C ASP A 6 21.03 -2.62 0.79
N CYS A 7 20.16 -1.78 1.34
CA CYS A 7 20.29 -0.32 1.22
C CYS A 7 19.75 0.35 2.49
N ASP A 8 20.59 1.07 3.23
CA ASP A 8 20.25 1.72 4.52
C ASP A 8 18.97 2.58 4.49
N TYR A 9 18.64 3.11 3.32
CA TYR A 9 17.41 3.84 3.05
C TYR A 9 16.16 2.93 2.93
N LEU A 10 16.32 1.77 2.28
CA LEU A 10 15.27 0.76 2.16
C LEU A 10 15.01 0.03 3.49
N GLU A 11 16.01 -0.11 4.36
CA GLU A 11 15.82 -0.63 5.73
C GLU A 11 14.87 0.29 6.54
N ASN A 12 15.06 1.61 6.51
CA ASN A 12 14.15 2.54 7.17
C ASN A 12 12.73 2.50 6.57
N LEU A 13 12.63 2.41 5.25
CA LEU A 13 11.35 2.29 4.55
C LEU A 13 10.61 0.99 4.85
N THR A 14 11.31 -0.14 4.95
CA THR A 14 10.69 -1.45 5.25
C THR A 14 10.15 -1.54 6.68
N GLN A 15 10.76 -0.82 7.62
CA GLN A 15 10.22 -0.65 8.97
C GLN A 15 8.92 0.17 8.97
N ASN A 16 8.79 1.12 8.04
CA ASN A 16 7.63 2.02 7.92
C ASN A 16 6.60 1.56 6.87
N CYS A 17 6.82 0.40 6.25
CA CYS A 17 6.02 -0.13 5.17
C CYS A 17 5.31 -1.42 5.57
N VAL A 18 4.05 -1.58 5.17
CA VAL A 18 3.32 -2.85 5.25
C VAL A 18 2.86 -3.27 3.86
N LYS A 19 3.04 -4.55 3.53
CA LYS A 19 2.45 -5.15 2.34
C LYS A 19 1.05 -5.66 2.66
N LEU A 20 0.05 -5.12 1.99
CA LEU A 20 -1.35 -5.52 2.09
C LEU A 20 -1.82 -6.25 0.82
N PRO A 21 -2.87 -7.09 0.93
CA PRO A 21 -3.51 -7.68 -0.24
C PRO A 21 -4.04 -6.60 -1.18
N PHE A 22 -4.07 -6.91 -2.48
CA PHE A 22 -4.70 -6.02 -3.46
C PHE A 22 -6.20 -5.89 -3.18
N PRO A 23 -6.80 -4.69 -3.24
CA PRO A 23 -8.20 -4.50 -2.87
C PRO A 23 -9.13 -5.32 -3.78
N HIS A 24 -10.10 -6.01 -3.17
CA HIS A 24 -11.07 -6.79 -3.92
C HIS A 24 -11.98 -5.85 -4.75
N SER A 25 -12.26 -6.21 -6.01
CA SER A 25 -13.02 -5.34 -6.94
C SER A 25 -14.42 -4.96 -6.42
N ASP A 26 -15.05 -5.81 -5.61
CA ASP A 26 -16.35 -5.53 -4.97
C ASP A 26 -16.33 -4.38 -3.96
N LEU A 27 -15.15 -3.93 -3.51
CA LEU A 27 -14.99 -2.77 -2.64
C LEU A 27 -14.95 -1.46 -3.42
N MET A 28 -14.71 -1.50 -4.74
CA MET A 28 -14.67 -0.30 -5.58
C MET A 28 -16.02 0.44 -5.53
N PRO A 29 -16.02 1.77 -5.36
CA PRO A 29 -17.25 2.53 -5.14
C PRO A 29 -18.17 2.50 -6.37
N ASN A 30 -17.60 2.47 -7.57
CA ASN A 30 -18.36 2.39 -8.83
C ASN A 30 -18.99 1.01 -9.09
N LYS A 31 -18.67 -0.02 -8.29
CA LYS A 31 -19.24 -1.36 -8.45
C LYS A 31 -20.50 -1.50 -7.59
N LYS A 32 -21.62 -1.86 -8.22
CA LYS A 32 -22.92 -2.11 -7.55
C LYS A 32 -22.95 -3.48 -6.87
N THR A 33 -22.16 -3.63 -5.81
CA THR A 33 -22.12 -4.86 -4.99
C THR A 33 -23.22 -4.82 -3.91
N HIS A 34 -23.90 -5.95 -3.68
CA HIS A 34 -24.82 -6.10 -2.54
C HIS A 34 -24.13 -5.79 -1.20
N TRP A 35 -24.76 -4.98 -0.35
CA TRP A 35 -24.19 -4.46 0.90
C TRP A 35 -23.69 -5.56 1.84
N GLY A 36 -24.42 -6.68 1.97
CA GLY A 36 -24.02 -7.80 2.84
C GLY A 36 -22.77 -8.53 2.33
N LYS A 37 -22.58 -8.60 1.01
CA LYS A 37 -21.35 -9.16 0.42
C LYS A 37 -20.19 -8.18 0.61
N LYS A 38 -20.42 -6.90 0.33
CA LYS A 38 -19.44 -5.82 0.49
C LYS A 38 -18.94 -5.73 1.93
N SER A 39 -19.83 -5.83 2.91
CA SER A 39 -19.50 -5.78 4.34
C SER A 39 -18.56 -6.93 4.76
N LYS A 40 -18.85 -8.18 4.37
CA LYS A 40 -17.96 -9.33 4.67
C LYS A 40 -16.56 -9.17 4.07
N ILE A 41 -16.47 -8.67 2.83
CA ILE A 41 -15.19 -8.43 2.16
C ILE A 41 -14.42 -7.29 2.85
N ALA A 42 -15.12 -6.22 3.25
CA ALA A 42 -14.54 -5.09 3.96
C ALA A 42 -14.01 -5.49 5.34
N GLU A 43 -14.77 -6.29 6.10
CA GLU A 43 -14.36 -6.82 7.40
C GLU A 43 -13.09 -7.67 7.29
N LYS A 44 -13.02 -8.55 6.29
CA LYS A 44 -11.80 -9.32 6.01
C LYS A 44 -10.61 -8.41 5.70
N ALA A 45 -10.78 -7.44 4.80
CA ALA A 45 -9.72 -6.51 4.44
C ALA A 45 -9.22 -5.70 5.64
N LYS A 46 -10.14 -5.28 6.52
CA LYS A 46 -9.83 -4.61 7.78
C LYS A 46 -9.04 -5.50 8.73
N TYR A 47 -9.48 -6.74 8.94
CA TYR A 47 -8.81 -7.70 9.82
C TYR A 47 -7.40 -8.07 9.33
N ASP A 48 -7.26 -8.35 8.03
CA ASP A 48 -5.96 -8.64 7.41
C ASP A 48 -4.99 -7.46 7.63
N ALA A 49 -5.46 -6.23 7.37
CA ALA A 49 -4.65 -5.03 7.55
C ALA A 49 -4.28 -4.78 9.02
N TRP A 50 -5.22 -5.00 9.94
CA TRP A 50 -4.95 -4.93 11.38
C TRP A 50 -3.85 -5.90 11.80
N LEU A 51 -3.93 -7.15 11.35
CA LEU A 51 -2.96 -8.18 11.70
C LEU A 51 -1.56 -7.85 11.15
N LEU A 52 -1.48 -7.47 9.87
CA LEU A 52 -0.21 -7.18 9.18
C LEU A 52 0.46 -5.89 9.67
N SER A 53 -0.32 -4.96 10.23
CA SER A 53 0.17 -3.64 10.66
C SER A 53 0.54 -3.56 12.13
N LYS A 54 0.44 -4.66 12.89
CA LYS A 54 0.85 -4.69 14.31
C LYS A 54 2.29 -4.24 14.54
N LYS A 55 3.19 -4.49 13.58
CA LYS A 55 4.59 -4.03 13.64
C LYS A 55 4.74 -2.51 13.65
N LEU A 56 3.72 -1.77 13.21
CA LEU A 56 3.71 -0.31 13.18
C LEU A 56 3.17 0.30 14.49
N HIS A 57 2.88 -0.53 15.49
CA HIS A 57 2.40 -0.08 16.80
C HIS A 57 3.45 0.78 17.54
N GLY A 58 2.98 1.71 18.37
CA GLY A 58 3.85 2.56 19.20
C GLY A 58 4.40 3.80 18.49
N ARG A 59 4.19 3.93 17.18
CA ARG A 59 4.51 5.17 16.46
C ARG A 59 3.59 6.29 16.93
N THR A 60 4.15 7.48 17.14
CA THR A 60 3.40 8.70 17.48
C THR A 60 3.55 9.80 16.42
N GLY A 61 2.48 10.49 16.04
CA GLY A 61 2.57 11.61 15.09
C GLY A 61 1.28 11.85 14.31
N LYS A 62 1.36 12.78 13.35
CA LYS A 62 0.43 12.86 12.22
C LYS A 62 1.07 12.08 11.08
N TYR A 63 0.25 11.35 10.31
CA TYR A 63 0.77 10.46 9.29
C TYR A 63 0.17 10.78 7.92
N GLY A 64 1.02 10.86 6.90
CA GLY A 64 0.62 10.61 5.52
C GLY A 64 0.62 9.13 5.22
N LEU A 65 -0.31 8.69 4.38
CA LEU A 65 -0.27 7.36 3.79
C LEU A 65 0.17 7.47 2.34
N ALA A 66 1.17 6.69 1.95
CA ALA A 66 1.58 6.59 0.56
C ALA A 66 1.48 5.14 0.11
N CYS A 67 0.85 4.92 -1.04
CA CYS A 67 0.47 3.59 -1.54
C CYS A 67 1.11 3.34 -2.90
N ILE A 68 1.84 2.23 -3.02
CA ILE A 68 2.23 1.68 -4.32
C ILE A 68 1.37 0.46 -4.61
N PHE A 69 0.48 0.59 -5.60
CA PHE A 69 -0.35 -0.50 -6.08
C PHE A 69 0.44 -1.37 -7.05
N LEU A 70 0.77 -2.58 -6.63
CA LEU A 70 1.31 -3.63 -7.48
C LEU A 70 0.12 -4.31 -8.19
N MET A 71 -0.18 -3.84 -9.39
CA MET A 71 -1.39 -4.23 -10.12
C MET A 71 -1.29 -5.69 -10.57
N PRO A 72 -2.36 -6.50 -10.42
CA PRO A 72 -2.34 -7.92 -10.80
C PRO A 72 -2.22 -8.16 -12.30
N ASP A 73 -2.60 -7.17 -13.11
CA ASP A 73 -2.59 -7.21 -14.56
C ASP A 73 -2.25 -5.81 -15.13
N ASN A 74 -2.26 -5.67 -16.45
CA ASN A 74 -1.99 -4.41 -17.13
C ASN A 74 -3.27 -3.59 -17.40
N VAL A 75 -4.40 -3.96 -16.79
CA VAL A 75 -5.65 -3.23 -16.97
C VAL A 75 -5.62 -1.95 -16.14
N ASN A 76 -5.80 -0.81 -16.81
CA ASN A 76 -5.87 0.47 -16.13
C ASN A 76 -7.11 0.49 -15.21
N ARG A 77 -6.86 0.77 -13.94
CA ARG A 77 -7.89 1.03 -12.94
C ARG A 77 -7.73 2.46 -12.46
N ASP A 78 -8.85 3.12 -12.29
CA ASP A 78 -8.89 4.47 -11.72
C ASP A 78 -8.27 4.45 -10.32
N THR A 79 -7.33 5.38 -10.08
CA THR A 79 -6.55 5.45 -8.86
C THR A 79 -7.45 5.79 -7.66
N ASP A 80 -8.41 6.69 -7.84
CA ASP A 80 -9.32 7.09 -6.76
C ASP A 80 -10.21 5.92 -6.34
N ASN A 81 -10.63 5.08 -7.29
CA ASN A 81 -11.37 3.84 -6.98
C ASN A 81 -10.53 2.83 -6.19
N LEU A 82 -9.22 2.71 -6.50
CA LEU A 82 -8.31 1.84 -5.77
C LEU A 82 -8.08 2.34 -4.35
N VAL A 83 -7.83 3.64 -4.19
CA VAL A 83 -7.64 4.29 -2.89
C VAL A 83 -8.92 4.18 -2.05
N ALA A 84 -10.09 4.44 -2.63
CA ALA A 84 -11.37 4.28 -1.95
C ALA A 84 -11.62 2.82 -1.51
N ALA A 85 -11.26 1.85 -2.35
CA ALA A 85 -11.38 0.42 -2.02
C ALA A 85 -10.45 -0.03 -0.88
N MET A 86 -9.37 0.71 -0.61
CA MET A 86 -8.45 0.47 0.50
C MET A 86 -8.95 1.02 1.84
N LYS A 87 -10.04 1.79 1.88
CA LYS A 87 -10.54 2.40 3.12
C LYS A 87 -10.70 1.40 4.29
N PRO A 88 -11.33 0.21 4.11
CA PRO A 88 -11.42 -0.75 5.21
C PRO A 88 -10.06 -1.22 5.74
N ALA A 89 -9.07 -1.35 4.84
CA ALA A 89 -7.72 -1.72 5.21
C ALA A 89 -7.04 -0.58 6.01
N PHE A 90 -7.19 0.68 5.59
CA PHE A 90 -6.67 1.84 6.34
C PHE A 90 -7.28 1.94 7.74
N ASP A 91 -8.59 1.67 7.88
CA ASP A 91 -9.25 1.63 9.18
C ASP A 91 -8.64 0.53 10.08
N GLY A 92 -8.31 -0.65 9.51
CA GLY A 92 -7.62 -1.73 10.22
C GLY A 92 -6.19 -1.35 10.63
N MET A 93 -5.46 -0.64 9.77
CA MET A 93 -4.13 -0.11 10.09
C MET A 93 -4.19 0.88 11.26
N ALA A 94 -5.13 1.83 11.24
CA ALA A 94 -5.33 2.79 12.32
C ALA A 94 -5.57 2.10 13.66
N GLU A 95 -6.43 1.07 13.67
CA GLU A 95 -6.71 0.27 14.87
C GLU A 95 -5.47 -0.46 15.38
N ALA A 96 -4.67 -1.07 14.50
CA ALA A 96 -3.44 -1.76 14.89
C ALA A 96 -2.41 -0.81 15.48
N MET A 97 -2.28 0.37 14.88
CA MET A 97 -1.37 1.42 15.34
C MET A 97 -1.85 2.11 16.63
N ARG A 98 -3.13 1.94 17.01
CA ARG A 98 -3.82 2.71 18.07
C ARG A 98 -3.79 4.22 17.81
N VAL A 99 -3.96 4.58 16.55
CA VAL A 99 -3.95 5.96 16.07
C VAL A 99 -5.38 6.31 15.65
N ASN A 100 -5.83 7.52 15.99
CA ASN A 100 -7.10 8.04 15.48
C ASN A 100 -6.98 8.19 13.95
N ASP A 101 -7.90 7.61 13.18
CA ASP A 101 -7.93 7.63 11.72
C ASP A 101 -7.90 9.05 11.13
N ALA A 102 -8.43 10.04 11.84
CA ALA A 102 -8.33 11.46 11.50
C ALA A 102 -6.89 12.00 11.43
N LYS A 103 -5.91 11.23 11.93
CA LYS A 103 -4.48 11.55 11.84
C LYS A 103 -3.84 11.09 10.53
N PHE A 104 -4.52 10.27 9.71
CA PHE A 104 -4.10 9.98 8.34
C PHE A 104 -4.48 11.16 7.43
N ARG A 105 -3.50 12.03 7.14
CA ARG A 105 -3.63 13.20 6.29
C ARG A 105 -2.95 12.98 4.96
N GLY A 106 -3.72 13.01 3.87
CA GLY A 106 -3.19 12.85 2.52
C GLY A 106 -2.92 11.37 2.18
N GLN A 107 -3.38 10.98 1.01
CA GLN A 107 -3.17 9.65 0.44
C GLN A 107 -2.51 9.86 -0.92
N PHE A 108 -1.25 9.45 -1.03
CA PHE A 108 -0.55 9.43 -2.32
C PHE A 108 -0.65 8.03 -2.89
N ALA A 109 -0.92 7.92 -4.19
CA ALA A 109 -1.09 6.63 -4.83
C ALA A 109 -0.33 6.58 -6.16
N LEU A 110 0.55 5.60 -6.26
CA LEU A 110 1.27 5.25 -7.49
C LEU A 110 0.89 3.83 -7.90
N LYS A 111 0.99 3.54 -9.20
CA LYS A 111 0.66 2.23 -9.77
C LYS A 111 1.87 1.68 -10.50
N LEU A 112 2.19 0.43 -10.23
CA LEU A 112 3.10 -0.38 -11.05
C LEU A 112 2.27 -1.48 -11.69
N TYR A 113 2.24 -1.51 -13.02
CA TYR A 113 1.49 -2.52 -13.76
C TYR A 113 2.21 -3.85 -13.74
N ARG A 114 1.51 -4.93 -14.09
CA ARG A 114 2.07 -6.28 -14.03
C ARG A 114 3.36 -6.43 -14.85
N ARG A 115 3.47 -5.71 -15.97
CA ARG A 115 4.70 -5.67 -16.79
C ARG A 115 5.85 -4.91 -16.12
N ASP A 116 5.55 -4.07 -15.13
CA ASP A 116 6.46 -3.13 -14.48
C ASP A 116 7.17 -3.72 -13.25
N TYR A 117 6.99 -5.01 -12.94
CA TYR A 117 7.67 -5.67 -11.81
C TYR A 117 7.90 -7.18 -11.99
N PRO A 118 8.92 -7.76 -11.30
CA PRO A 118 9.35 -9.15 -11.43
C PRO A 118 8.23 -10.15 -11.23
N LYS A 119 8.28 -11.25 -11.99
CA LYS A 119 7.17 -12.20 -11.99
C LYS A 119 6.99 -13.00 -10.70
N ASN A 120 8.02 -13.06 -9.87
CA ASN A 120 8.00 -13.69 -8.55
C ASN A 120 7.40 -12.81 -7.45
N ILE A 121 7.03 -11.55 -7.76
CA ILE A 121 6.35 -10.67 -6.81
C ILE A 121 4.84 -10.78 -7.03
N ASN A 122 4.12 -11.11 -5.96
CA ASN A 122 2.67 -11.11 -5.98
C ASN A 122 2.12 -9.68 -5.91
N ALA A 123 1.01 -9.47 -6.64
CA ALA A 123 0.19 -8.27 -6.58
C ALA A 123 -0.22 -7.93 -5.13
N GLY A 124 -0.45 -6.65 -4.89
CA GLY A 124 -0.71 -6.14 -3.55
C GLY A 124 -0.59 -4.63 -3.49
N VAL A 125 -0.56 -4.12 -2.27
CA VAL A 125 -0.34 -2.70 -2.00
C VAL A 125 0.77 -2.57 -0.99
N LEU A 126 1.81 -1.80 -1.33
CA LEU A 126 2.80 -1.36 -0.35
C LEU A 126 2.29 -0.05 0.26
N VAL A 127 2.04 -0.04 1.56
CA VAL A 127 1.56 1.15 2.28
C VAL A 127 2.67 1.65 3.19
N PHE A 128 3.12 2.86 2.95
CA PHE A 128 4.12 3.57 3.73
C PHE A 128 3.44 4.56 4.67
N VAL A 129 3.83 4.53 5.94
CA VAL A 129 3.37 5.48 6.96
C VAL A 129 4.42 6.57 7.11
N LEU A 130 4.08 7.78 6.67
CA LEU A 130 5.00 8.91 6.58
C LEU A 130 4.69 9.92 7.69
N SER A 131 5.64 10.23 8.55
CA SER A 131 5.51 11.21 9.65
C SER A 131 6.30 12.51 9.44
N SER A 132 7.13 12.58 8.41
CA SER A 132 8.01 13.71 8.07
C SER A 132 8.14 13.93 6.57
N GLU A 133 8.63 15.11 6.18
CA GLU A 133 8.99 15.40 4.77
C GLU A 133 10.11 14.49 4.27
N GLN A 134 11.08 14.17 5.12
CA GLN A 134 12.16 13.24 4.79
C GLN A 134 11.59 11.89 4.34
N GLU A 135 10.70 11.27 5.12
CA GLU A 135 10.01 10.02 4.76
C GLU A 135 9.16 10.12 3.48
N THR A 136 8.80 11.32 3.04
CA THR A 136 8.15 11.52 1.73
C THR A 136 9.15 11.41 0.59
N PHE A 137 10.34 12.01 0.73
CA PHE A 137 11.45 11.79 -0.22
C PHE A 137 11.86 10.32 -0.23
N GLU A 138 12.07 9.75 0.96
CA GLU A 138 11.68 8.38 1.37
C GLU A 138 11.02 7.50 0.31
N TYR A 139 9.70 7.60 0.35
CA TYR A 139 8.75 6.97 -0.53
C TYR A 139 9.04 7.19 -2.03
N LEU A 140 9.35 8.43 -2.43
CA LEU A 140 9.59 8.74 -3.85
C LEU A 140 10.82 8.01 -4.38
N ALA A 141 11.93 8.02 -3.65
CA ALA A 141 13.11 7.29 -4.09
C ALA A 141 12.87 5.78 -4.04
N ALA A 142 12.09 5.25 -3.09
CA ALA A 142 11.68 3.84 -3.09
C ALA A 142 10.92 3.45 -4.37
N TYR A 143 10.01 4.31 -4.82
CA TYR A 143 9.29 4.14 -6.07
C TYR A 143 10.21 4.19 -7.29
N PHE A 144 11.08 5.20 -7.38
CA PHE A 144 12.06 5.30 -8.47
C PHE A 144 13.02 4.12 -8.48
N ASP A 145 13.51 3.69 -7.33
CA ASP A 145 14.36 2.53 -7.18
C ASP A 145 13.64 1.25 -7.59
N LEU A 146 12.37 1.08 -7.20
CA LEU A 146 11.54 -0.04 -7.64
C LEU A 146 11.26 -0.03 -9.14
N ILE A 147 11.32 1.11 -9.82
CA ILE A 147 11.24 1.18 -11.28
C ILE A 147 12.61 0.92 -11.93
N ASN A 148 13.67 1.46 -11.35
CA ASN A 148 15.00 1.53 -11.97
C ASN A 148 15.90 0.31 -11.65
N ARG A 149 15.78 -0.30 -10.46
CA ARG A 149 16.52 -1.51 -10.02
C ARG A 149 15.89 -2.80 -10.47
N LEU A 150 14.83 -2.76 -11.27
CA LEU A 150 14.36 -3.97 -11.93
C LEU A 150 15.28 -4.19 -13.14
N PRO A 151 16.20 -5.18 -13.10
CA PRO A 151 17.10 -5.46 -14.22
C PRO A 151 16.36 -5.83 -15.52
N GLU A 152 15.04 -5.95 -15.46
CA GLU A 152 14.13 -6.31 -16.56
C GLU A 152 13.68 -5.09 -17.39
N PHE A 153 13.93 -3.85 -16.93
CA PHE A 153 13.57 -2.61 -17.64
C PHE A 153 14.72 -1.94 -18.39
N GLN A 154 15.96 -2.38 -18.19
CA GLN A 154 17.13 -1.88 -18.94
C GLN A 154 17.43 -2.70 -20.20
N ALA A 155 16.57 -3.66 -20.56
CA ALA A 155 16.70 -4.51 -21.74
C ALA A 155 15.45 -4.48 -22.63
N ALA A 156 14.96 -3.28 -22.94
CA ALA A 156 14.00 -3.03 -24.03
C ALA A 156 14.51 -1.87 -24.90
#